data_AF-A0A8T7H2C4-F1
#
_entry.id   AF-A0A8T7H2C4-F1
#
_cell.length_a   1.000
_cell.length_b   1.000
_cell.length_c   1.000
_cell.angle_alpha   90.00
_cell.angle_beta   90.00
_cell.angle_gamma   90.00
#
_symmetry.space_group_name_H-M   'P 1'
#
loop_
_entity.id
_entity.type
_entity.pdbx_description
1 polymer ?
#
loop_
_entity_poly.entity_id
_entity_poly.type
_entity_poly.pdbx_seq_one_letter_code
_entity_poly.pdbx_strand_id
1 'polypeptide(L)'
;MAITMIEELVRYVRQWAESRIPGFLRMLDNVCMAKYGKKFVELLIENPKEAYEFIKQRYGGDEASADFALVSLILKPIAIKLGRPGLEYELLELVKRGDAKSIRMLIGIKS
;
A
#
# COMPACT_ATOMS: atom_id res chain seq x y z
N MET A 1 11.63 17.44 -6.31
CA MET A 1 12.00 16.24 -7.10
C MET A 1 11.60 14.90 -6.47
N ALA A 2 11.36 14.78 -5.15
CA ALA A 2 10.85 13.52 -4.55
C ALA A 2 9.32 13.32 -4.71
N ILE A 3 8.57 14.43 -4.80
CA ILE A 3 7.10 14.44 -4.92
C ILE A 3 6.61 13.66 -6.16
N THR A 4 7.34 13.74 -7.28
CA THR A 4 6.95 13.14 -8.56
C THR A 4 7.01 11.61 -8.56
N MET A 5 7.94 10.99 -7.82
CA MET A 5 8.11 9.54 -7.82
C MET A 5 7.01 8.83 -7.01
N ILE A 6 6.63 9.38 -5.86
CA ILE A 6 5.54 8.83 -5.04
C ILE A 6 4.21 8.96 -5.79
N GLU A 7 3.96 10.12 -6.39
CA GLU A 7 2.75 10.34 -7.20
C GLU A 7 2.68 9.37 -8.38
N GLU A 8 3.79 9.12 -9.06
CA GLU A 8 3.90 8.10 -10.11
C GLU A 8 3.61 6.69 -9.61
N LEU A 9 4.17 6.32 -8.47
CA LEU A 9 3.93 5.01 -7.85
C LEU A 9 2.46 4.85 -7.46
N VAL A 10 1.89 5.83 -6.76
CA VAL A 10 0.48 5.85 -6.35
C VAL A 10 -0.44 5.76 -7.57
N ARG A 11 -0.14 6.51 -8.63
CA ARG A 11 -0.90 6.47 -9.89
C ARG A 11 -0.83 5.08 -10.54
N TYR A 12 0.35 4.46 -10.57
CA TYR A 12 0.52 3.12 -11.12
C TYR A 12 -0.27 2.07 -10.31
N VAL A 13 -0.16 2.11 -8.98
CA VAL A 13 -0.93 1.24 -8.08
C VAL A 13 -2.43 1.43 -8.29
N ARG A 14 -2.90 2.68 -8.44
CA ARG A 14 -4.31 2.96 -8.72
C ARG A 14 -4.76 2.33 -10.02
N GLN A 15 -4.02 2.53 -11.12
CA GLN A 15 -4.36 1.92 -12.41
C GLN A 15 -4.38 0.38 -12.33
N TRP A 16 -3.42 -0.21 -11.62
CA TRP A 16 -3.36 -1.64 -11.40
C TRP A 16 -4.58 -2.17 -10.63
N ALA A 17 -4.92 -1.52 -9.51
CA ALA A 17 -6.05 -1.91 -8.67
C ALA A 17 -7.37 -1.77 -9.42
N GLU A 18 -7.60 -0.63 -10.09
CA GLU A 18 -8.83 -0.37 -10.85
C GLU A 18 -9.02 -1.35 -12.03
N SER A 19 -7.93 -1.82 -12.67
CA SER A 19 -8.02 -2.84 -13.73
C SER A 19 -8.42 -4.24 -13.23
N ARG A 20 -8.33 -4.50 -11.92
CA ARG A 20 -8.63 -5.80 -11.30
C ARG A 20 -9.92 -5.78 -10.53
N ILE A 21 -10.10 -4.76 -9.69
CA ILE A 21 -11.28 -4.57 -8.87
C ILE A 21 -11.65 -3.08 -8.91
N PRO A 22 -12.50 -2.69 -9.88
CA PRO A 22 -12.95 -1.31 -10.01
C PRO A 22 -13.52 -0.76 -8.70
N GLY A 23 -13.11 0.45 -8.33
CA GLY A 23 -13.59 1.15 -7.14
C GLY A 23 -12.99 0.67 -5.80
N PHE A 24 -12.20 -0.40 -5.77
CA PHE A 24 -11.60 -0.91 -4.54
C PHE A 24 -10.71 0.12 -3.84
N LEU A 25 -9.73 0.69 -4.58
CA LEU A 25 -8.81 1.66 -3.99
C LEU A 25 -9.53 2.96 -3.63
N ARG A 26 -10.55 3.36 -4.39
CA ARG A 26 -11.40 4.52 -4.08
C ARG A 26 -12.16 4.32 -2.76
N MET A 27 -12.70 3.13 -2.52
CA MET A 27 -13.34 2.80 -1.24
C MET A 27 -12.34 2.93 -0.08
N LEU A 28 -11.14 2.36 -0.22
CA LEU A 28 -10.10 2.48 0.82
C LEU A 28 -9.71 3.94 1.05
N ASP A 29 -9.49 4.70 -0.02
CA ASP A 29 -9.14 6.12 0.05
C ASP A 29 -10.21 6.93 0.78
N ASN A 30 -11.50 6.70 0.52
CA ASN A 30 -12.57 7.44 1.18
C ASN A 30 -12.55 7.24 2.69
N VAL A 31 -12.37 6.00 3.15
CA VAL A 31 -12.33 5.69 4.58
C VAL A 31 -11.04 6.20 5.22
N CYS A 32 -9.89 5.99 4.55
CA CYS A 32 -8.61 6.47 5.06
C CYS A 32 -8.55 7.99 5.12
N MET A 33 -9.13 8.69 4.14
CA MET A 33 -9.20 10.15 4.13
C MET A 33 -10.04 10.65 5.30
N ALA A 34 -11.20 10.05 5.54
CA ALA A 34 -12.08 10.43 6.64
C ALA A 34 -11.44 10.18 8.03
N LYS A 35 -10.63 9.11 8.17
CA LYS A 35 -10.07 8.69 9.47
C LYS A 35 -8.67 9.24 9.75
N TYR A 36 -7.83 9.37 8.73
CA TYR A 36 -6.40 9.68 8.86
C TYR A 36 -5.98 10.92 8.06
N GLY A 37 -6.88 11.52 7.27
CA GLY A 37 -6.55 12.66 6.40
C GLY A 37 -5.64 12.30 5.22
N LYS A 38 -5.52 11.01 4.87
CA LYS A 38 -4.62 10.50 3.82
C LYS A 38 -5.28 9.42 2.97
N LYS A 39 -4.83 9.29 1.72
CA LYS A 39 -5.22 8.16 0.87
C LYS A 39 -4.55 6.88 1.36
N PHE A 40 -5.09 5.72 0.97
CA PHE A 40 -4.64 4.44 1.54
C PHE A 40 -3.16 4.16 1.26
N VAL A 41 -2.68 4.41 0.03
CA VAL A 41 -1.28 4.15 -0.33
C VAL A 41 -0.32 5.11 0.39
N GLU A 42 -0.73 6.36 0.60
CA GLU A 42 0.04 7.34 1.38
C GLU A 42 0.14 6.91 2.85
N LEU A 43 -1.00 6.48 3.43
CA LEU A 43 -1.04 5.92 4.78
C LEU A 43 -0.14 4.69 4.91
N LEU A 44 -0.12 3.80 3.91
CA LEU A 44 0.72 2.61 3.91
C LEU A 44 2.22 2.93 3.95
N ILE A 45 2.64 4.00 3.27
CA ILE A 45 4.05 4.44 3.24
C ILE A 45 4.46 5.14 4.53
N GLU A 46 3.55 5.93 5.11
CA GLU A 46 3.85 6.73 6.29
C GLU A 46 3.61 6.00 7.61
N ASN A 47 2.46 5.34 7.72
CA ASN A 47 2.03 4.57 8.87
C ASN A 47 1.51 3.17 8.45
N PRO A 48 2.43 2.29 8.01
CA PRO A 48 2.12 0.96 7.49
C PRO A 48 1.28 0.11 8.44
N LYS A 49 1.53 0.20 9.75
CA LYS A 49 0.81 -0.59 10.74
C LYS A 49 -0.67 -0.19 10.79
N GLU A 50 -0.97 1.10 10.73
CA GLU A 50 -2.36 1.58 10.67
C GLU A 50 -3.06 1.19 9.36
N ALA A 51 -2.35 1.27 8.22
CA ALA A 51 -2.87 0.80 6.94
C ALA A 51 -3.19 -0.71 6.98
N TYR A 52 -2.31 -1.50 7.60
CA TYR A 52 -2.49 -2.94 7.76
C TYR A 52 -3.68 -3.29 8.65
N GLU A 53 -3.78 -2.65 9.81
CA GLU A 53 -4.91 -2.87 10.71
C GLU A 53 -6.23 -2.46 10.06
N PHE A 54 -6.25 -1.37 9.29
CA PHE A 54 -7.43 -0.96 8.54
C PHE A 54 -7.86 -2.01 7.51
N ILE A 55 -6.93 -2.52 6.69
CA ILE A 55 -7.29 -3.53 5.69
C ILE A 55 -7.70 -4.85 6.35
N LYS A 56 -7.03 -5.25 7.44
CA LYS A 56 -7.41 -6.43 8.23
C LYS A 56 -8.83 -6.31 8.80
N GLN A 57 -9.18 -5.15 9.36
CA GLN A 57 -10.54 -4.89 9.83
C GLN A 57 -11.58 -4.97 8.71
N ARG A 58 -11.24 -4.51 7.49
CA ARG A 58 -12.13 -4.60 6.32
C ARG A 58 -12.47 -6.03 5.91
N TYR A 59 -11.59 -6.98 6.24
CA TYR A 59 -11.77 -8.42 6.07
C TYR A 59 -12.18 -9.13 7.37
N GLY A 60 -12.78 -8.42 8.32
CA GLY A 60 -13.32 -9.02 9.54
C GLY A 60 -12.26 -9.56 10.51
N GLY A 61 -11.01 -9.11 10.39
CA GLY A 61 -9.89 -9.61 11.19
C GLY A 61 -9.12 -10.77 10.53
N ASP A 62 -9.56 -11.27 9.38
CA ASP A 62 -8.89 -12.38 8.69
C ASP A 62 -7.56 -11.94 8.05
N GLU A 63 -6.47 -12.45 8.62
CA GLU A 63 -5.11 -12.08 8.23
C GLU A 63 -4.77 -12.56 6.82
N ALA A 64 -5.19 -13.78 6.46
CA ALA A 64 -4.89 -14.36 5.16
C ALA A 64 -5.54 -13.58 4.01
N SER A 65 -6.80 -13.20 4.16
CA SER A 65 -7.52 -12.37 3.16
C SER A 65 -6.93 -10.97 3.08
N ALA A 66 -6.56 -10.38 4.22
CA ALA A 66 -5.93 -9.06 4.26
C ALA A 66 -4.56 -9.07 3.56
N ASP A 67 -3.72 -10.05 3.86
CA ASP A 67 -2.41 -10.25 3.24
C ASP A 67 -2.57 -10.46 1.74
N PHE A 68 -3.49 -11.34 1.32
CA PHE A 68 -3.75 -11.60 -0.09
C PHE A 68 -4.20 -10.35 -0.85
N ALA A 69 -5.15 -9.59 -0.30
CA ALA A 69 -5.65 -8.37 -0.92
C ALA A 69 -4.54 -7.31 -1.01
N LEU A 70 -3.80 -7.11 0.08
CA LEU A 70 -2.74 -6.12 0.14
C LEU A 70 -1.60 -6.45 -0.83
N VAL A 71 -1.16 -7.71 -0.85
CA VAL A 71 -0.14 -8.18 -1.80
C VAL A 71 -0.61 -8.02 -3.23
N SER A 72 -1.79 -8.56 -3.57
CA SER A 72 -2.23 -8.65 -4.96
C SER A 72 -2.58 -7.31 -5.59
N LEU A 73 -3.15 -6.39 -4.80
CA LEU A 73 -3.71 -5.13 -5.30
C LEU A 73 -2.77 -3.94 -5.08
N ILE A 74 -1.86 -4.00 -4.10
CA ILE A 74 -1.06 -2.84 -3.68
C ILE A 74 0.45 -3.14 -3.72
N LEU A 75 0.93 -4.19 -3.06
CA LEU A 75 2.38 -4.42 -2.93
C LEU A 75 3.00 -4.99 -4.20
N LYS A 76 2.31 -5.89 -4.89
CA LYS A 76 2.74 -6.43 -6.18
C LYS A 76 2.93 -5.36 -7.26
N PRO A 77 1.98 -4.42 -7.50
CA PRO A 77 2.25 -3.33 -8.44
C PRO A 77 3.39 -2.42 -7.99
N ILE A 78 3.61 -2.22 -6.69
CA ILE A 78 4.80 -1.48 -6.20
C ILE A 78 6.08 -2.23 -6.61
N ALA A 79 6.18 -3.52 -6.33
CA ALA A 79 7.31 -4.37 -6.68
C ALA A 79 7.61 -4.35 -8.19
N ILE A 80 6.56 -4.47 -9.02
CA ILE A 80 6.67 -4.42 -10.48
C ILE A 80 7.16 -3.04 -10.95
N LYS A 81 6.59 -1.95 -10.42
CA LYS A 81 6.97 -0.58 -10.81
C LYS A 81 8.42 -0.26 -10.45
N LEU A 82 8.94 -0.87 -9.39
CA LEU A 82 10.35 -0.77 -8.96
C LEU A 82 11.28 -1.73 -9.70
N GLY A 83 10.77 -2.59 -10.59
CA GLY A 83 11.57 -3.57 -11.31
C GLY A 83 12.12 -4.70 -10.40
N ARG A 84 11.46 -4.97 -9.26
CA ARG A 84 11.89 -5.94 -8.25
C ARG A 84 10.78 -6.96 -7.94
N PRO A 85 10.45 -7.89 -8.85
CA PRO A 85 9.48 -8.96 -8.57
C PRO A 85 9.88 -9.77 -7.33
N GLY A 86 8.92 -10.08 -6.46
CA GLY A 86 9.16 -10.77 -5.18
C GLY A 86 9.29 -9.83 -3.98
N LEU A 87 9.56 -8.54 -4.22
CA LEU A 87 9.63 -7.51 -3.18
C LEU A 87 8.29 -7.35 -2.42
N GLU A 88 7.16 -7.73 -3.02
CA GLU A 88 5.85 -7.63 -2.38
C GLU A 88 5.73 -8.38 -1.05
N TYR A 89 6.45 -9.49 -0.87
CA TYR A 89 6.43 -10.28 0.37
C TYR A 89 7.32 -9.66 1.44
N GLU A 90 8.47 -9.11 1.07
CA GLU A 90 9.32 -8.33 1.98
C GLU A 90 8.57 -7.06 2.45
N LEU A 91 7.89 -6.36 1.52
CA LEU A 91 7.05 -5.22 1.86
C LEU A 91 5.90 -5.60 2.79
N LEU A 92 5.28 -6.76 2.61
CA LEU A 92 4.21 -7.23 3.48
C LEU A 92 4.73 -7.39 4.93
N GLU A 93 5.88 -8.03 5.10
CA GLU A 93 6.51 -8.21 6.41
C GLU A 93 6.82 -6.87 7.08
N LEU A 94 7.37 -5.91 6.34
CA LEU A 94 7.65 -4.57 6.85
C LEU A 94 6.37 -3.82 7.21
N VAL A 95 5.30 -3.99 6.40
CA VAL A 95 4.00 -3.38 6.67
C VAL A 95 3.42 -3.90 7.99
N LYS A 96 3.43 -5.23 8.20
CA LYS A 96 2.94 -5.88 9.42
C LYS A 96 3.72 -5.46 10.67
N ARG A 97 5.03 -5.25 10.53
CA ARG A 97 5.91 -4.76 11.62
C ARG A 97 5.78 -3.27 11.88
N GLY A 98 5.19 -2.51 10.96
CA GLY A 98 5.10 -1.06 11.05
C GLY A 98 6.40 -0.34 10.69
N ASP A 99 7.31 -0.97 9.96
CA ASP A 99 8.63 -0.40 9.63
C ASP A 99 8.56 0.56 8.44
N ALA A 100 8.00 1.74 8.70
CA ALA A 100 7.83 2.79 7.70
C ALA A 100 9.18 3.27 7.13
N LYS A 101 10.26 3.23 7.92
CA LYS A 101 11.58 3.68 7.50
C LYS A 101 12.14 2.75 6.42
N SER A 102 12.09 1.44 6.65
CA SER A 102 12.54 0.44 5.67
C SER A 102 11.69 0.44 4.40
N ILE A 103 10.38 0.60 4.52
CA ILE A 103 9.49 0.77 3.35
C ILE A 103 9.93 1.98 2.53
N ARG A 104 10.09 3.16 3.15
CA ARG A 104 10.53 4.38 2.46
C ARG A 104 11.88 4.19 1.77
N MET A 105 12.84 3.54 2.42
CA MET A 105 14.15 3.23 1.81
C MET A 105 14.01 2.32 0.58
N LEU A 106 13.19 1.27 0.66
CA LEU A 106 12.98 0.31 -0.43
C LEU A 106 12.28 0.94 -1.64
N ILE A 107 11.35 1.88 -1.41
CA ILE A 107 10.64 2.58 -2.48
C ILE A 107 11.35 3.86 -2.94
N GLY A 108 12.57 4.13 -2.42
CA GLY A 108 13.44 5.22 -2.88
C GLY A 108 13.14 6.60 -2.29
N ILE A 109 12.33 6.70 -1.23
CA ILE A 109 12.06 7.95 -0.54
C ILE A 109 13.17 8.21 0.47
N LYS A 110 13.98 9.25 0.24
CA LYS A 110 14.94 9.72 1.24
C LYS A 110 14.16 10.29 2.43
N SER A 111 14.42 9.73 3.62
CA SER A 111 13.93 10.18 4.93
C SER A 111 14.44 11.55 5.29
#